data_AF-A0A3R6H1G4-F1
#
_entry.id   AF-A0A3R6H1G4-F1
#
_cell.length_a   1.000
_cell.length_b   1.000
_cell.length_c   1.000
_cell.angle_alpha   90.00
_cell.angle_beta   90.00
_cell.angle_gamma   90.00
#
_symmetry.space_group_name_H-M   'P 1'
#
loop_
_entity.id
_entity.type
_entity.pdbx_description
1 polymer ?
#
loop_
_entity_poly.entity_id
_entity_poly.type
_entity_poly.pdbx_seq_one_letter_code
_entity_poly.pdbx_strand_id
1 'polypeptide(L)'
;MHFYRASFSQDKIRRIVSDMEHKSWKRKNNTGVPEEVIHHLVAGVEVPLLHFPLLEKTGIVKEGFTTRLGGVSEGIFSTMNLSFTRGDEEEAVRENYRRLASALDVDYDKFVFTDQTHTTNVRKVTAEDAGNGLTREREFHDTDGLITDVPGLVLSTFYADCVPLYFVDPVHCAIGLSHSGWRGTVNRMGKATIEAMRREYGSRPEELRCAIGPSICQDCYEVSGDVAVEFERAFAGHEHEILIAKENGKYQLDLWKANEIVLLDAGVLPEHIEITDICTCCNPDLLFSHRASHGKRGNLGAFLCLK
;
A
#
# COMPACT_ATOMS: atom_id res chain seq x y z
N MET A 1 27.76 14.32 18.68
CA MET A 1 27.77 15.55 17.86
C MET A 1 28.59 15.30 16.60
N HIS A 2 28.01 14.64 15.59
CA HIS A 2 28.55 14.56 14.23
C HIS A 2 27.35 14.68 13.28
N PHE A 3 27.17 15.88 12.75
CA PHE A 3 26.19 16.17 11.71
C PHE A 3 26.77 15.73 10.37
N TYR A 4 26.25 14.64 9.79
CA TYR A 4 26.35 14.45 8.34
C TYR A 4 25.38 15.42 7.68
N ARG A 5 25.83 16.65 7.41
CA ARG A 5 25.17 17.54 6.45
C ARG A 5 25.68 17.15 5.06
N ALA A 6 24.99 16.19 4.43
CA ALA A 6 25.04 16.12 2.98
C ALA A 6 24.47 17.45 2.44
N SER A 7 25.27 18.16 1.66
CA SER A 7 24.90 19.44 1.06
C SER A 7 23.87 19.22 -0.04
N PHE A 8 22.60 19.07 0.33
CA PHE A 8 21.50 19.13 -0.62
C PHE A 8 21.23 20.61 -0.95
N SER A 9 21.15 20.94 -2.24
CA SER A 9 20.77 22.28 -2.69
C SER A 9 19.42 22.68 -2.07
N GLN A 10 19.36 23.87 -1.45
CA GLN A 10 18.13 24.40 -0.87
C GLN A 10 16.98 24.51 -1.90
N ASP A 11 17.28 24.48 -3.19
CA ASP A 11 16.28 24.51 -4.27
C ASP A 11 15.41 23.24 -4.34
N LYS A 12 15.89 22.09 -3.84
CA LYS A 12 15.12 20.82 -3.82
C LYS A 12 14.11 20.73 -2.67
N ILE A 13 14.20 21.61 -1.66
CA ILE A 13 13.36 21.56 -0.46
C ILE A 13 11.99 22.23 -0.70
N ARG A 14 11.89 23.16 -1.65
CA ARG A 14 10.73 24.08 -1.76
C ARG A 14 9.72 23.81 -2.89
N ARG A 15 10.00 22.95 -3.88
CA ARG A 15 9.42 23.14 -5.23
C ARG A 15 8.26 22.25 -5.68
N ILE A 16 7.80 21.26 -4.91
CA ILE A 16 6.99 20.18 -5.54
C ILE A 16 5.50 20.26 -5.23
N VAL A 17 5.05 20.50 -3.99
CA VAL A 17 3.62 20.37 -3.67
C VAL A 17 2.86 21.67 -3.84
N SER A 18 3.40 22.79 -3.33
CA SER A 18 2.73 24.10 -3.44
C SER A 18 2.59 24.66 -4.86
N ASP A 19 3.45 24.21 -5.79
CA ASP A 19 3.44 24.61 -7.21
C ASP A 19 2.62 23.65 -8.08
N MET A 20 2.23 22.49 -7.54
CA MET A 20 1.25 21.63 -8.18
C MET A 20 -0.12 22.11 -7.75
N GLU A 21 -0.87 22.76 -8.64
CA GLU A 21 -2.33 22.91 -8.46
C GLU A 21 -2.84 21.56 -7.95
N HIS A 22 -3.44 21.51 -6.75
CA HIS A 22 -3.99 20.28 -6.19
C HIS A 22 -4.99 19.72 -7.18
N LYS A 23 -4.52 18.79 -8.02
CA LYS A 23 -5.34 18.18 -9.06
C LYS A 23 -6.39 17.36 -8.34
N SER A 24 -7.64 17.62 -8.64
CA SER A 24 -8.74 16.85 -8.06
C SER A 24 -8.58 15.37 -8.42
N TRP A 25 -8.75 14.50 -7.43
CA TRP A 25 -8.72 13.06 -7.59
C TRP A 25 -9.79 12.61 -8.59
N LYS A 26 -9.40 11.80 -9.59
CA LYS A 26 -10.36 11.00 -10.35
C LYS A 26 -10.78 9.82 -9.49
N ARG A 27 -11.99 9.89 -8.95
CA ARG A 27 -12.62 8.88 -8.09
C ARG A 27 -13.63 8.05 -8.88
N LYS A 28 -13.78 6.77 -8.53
CA LYS A 28 -14.67 5.81 -9.21
C LYS A 28 -16.06 5.73 -8.61
N ASN A 29 -16.13 5.68 -7.28
CA ASN A 29 -17.36 5.43 -6.54
C ASN A 29 -17.78 6.62 -5.66
N ASN A 30 -17.00 7.70 -5.65
CA ASN A 30 -17.20 8.92 -4.84
C ASN A 30 -17.49 8.62 -3.37
N THR A 31 -16.85 7.59 -2.81
CA THR A 31 -16.92 7.28 -1.38
C THR A 31 -16.15 8.33 -0.58
N GLY A 32 -15.20 9.02 -1.22
CA GLY A 32 -14.28 9.94 -0.56
C GLY A 32 -13.17 9.22 0.18
N VAL A 33 -13.10 7.88 0.07
CA VAL A 33 -12.14 7.02 0.76
C VAL A 33 -11.10 6.50 -0.25
N PRO A 34 -9.80 6.54 0.07
CA PRO A 34 -9.21 7.21 1.24
C PRO A 34 -9.25 8.74 1.15
N GLU A 35 -9.09 9.38 2.30
CA GLU A 35 -8.99 10.83 2.46
C GLU A 35 -7.53 11.29 2.26
N GLU A 36 -7.34 12.44 1.61
CA GLU A 36 -6.01 13.02 1.45
C GLU A 36 -5.69 13.97 2.61
N VAL A 37 -4.54 13.75 3.24
CA VAL A 37 -4.00 14.61 4.29
C VAL A 37 -2.62 15.11 3.88
N ILE A 38 -2.46 16.43 3.87
CA ILE A 38 -1.17 17.09 3.58
C ILE A 38 -0.40 17.22 4.90
N HIS A 39 0.69 16.47 5.02
CA HIS A 39 1.57 16.55 6.18
C HIS A 39 2.62 17.63 5.97
N HIS A 40 2.59 18.68 6.80
CA HIS A 40 3.55 19.78 6.74
C HIS A 40 4.75 19.47 7.64
N LEU A 41 5.90 19.25 7.02
CA LEU A 41 7.16 19.00 7.70
C LEU A 41 7.96 20.30 7.88
N VAL A 42 9.11 20.18 8.55
CA VAL A 42 10.08 21.28 8.69
C VAL A 42 10.49 21.87 7.33
N ALA A 43 10.80 23.16 7.34
CA ALA A 43 11.21 23.92 6.16
C ALA A 43 10.16 24.03 5.03
N GLY A 44 8.89 23.75 5.31
CA GLY A 44 7.78 23.90 4.37
C GLY A 44 7.66 22.76 3.35
N VAL A 45 8.25 21.60 3.65
CA VAL A 45 8.06 20.39 2.85
C VAL A 45 6.66 19.84 3.15
N GLU A 46 5.90 19.55 2.10
CA GLU A 46 4.58 18.93 2.20
C GLU A 46 4.63 17.50 1.70
N VAL A 47 4.01 16.58 2.43
CA VAL A 47 3.91 15.17 2.07
C VAL A 47 2.44 14.76 2.09
N PRO A 48 1.76 14.75 0.94
CA PRO A 48 0.38 14.28 0.87
C PRO A 48 0.35 12.75 0.95
N LEU A 49 -0.44 12.26 1.92
CA LEU A 49 -0.70 10.84 2.17
C LEU A 49 -2.20 10.60 2.12
N LEU A 50 -2.57 9.38 1.75
CA LEU A 50 -3.95 8.90 1.75
C LEU A 50 -4.19 8.06 3.01
N HIS A 51 -5.23 8.41 3.78
CA HIS A 51 -5.60 7.79 5.06
C HIS A 51 -7.02 7.18 4.99
N PHE A 52 -7.25 6.14 5.77
CA PHE A 52 -8.49 5.36 5.87
C PHE A 52 -9.19 5.69 7.20
N PRO A 53 -10.28 6.47 7.17
CA PRO A 53 -10.99 6.89 8.38
C PRO A 53 -11.42 5.74 9.28
N LEU A 54 -11.76 4.56 8.72
CA LEU A 54 -12.12 3.39 9.51
C LEU A 54 -10.96 2.90 10.38
N LEU A 55 -9.73 2.91 9.85
CA LEU A 55 -8.54 2.48 10.58
C LEU A 55 -8.13 3.53 11.61
N GLU A 56 -8.14 4.81 11.25
CA GLU A 56 -7.83 5.91 12.18
C GLU A 56 -8.77 5.95 13.38
N LYS A 57 -10.08 5.70 13.17
CA LYS A 57 -11.10 5.65 14.22
C LYS A 57 -10.85 4.58 15.29
N THR A 58 -10.01 3.58 15.01
CA THR A 58 -9.59 2.60 16.04
C THR A 58 -8.75 3.27 17.13
N GLY A 59 -8.09 4.39 16.82
CA GLY A 59 -7.26 5.16 17.74
C GLY A 59 -5.88 4.55 18.00
N ILE A 60 -5.63 3.29 17.63
CA ILE A 60 -4.44 2.53 18.00
C ILE A 60 -3.37 2.45 16.91
N VAL A 61 -3.63 2.96 15.69
CA VAL A 61 -2.68 2.87 14.57
C VAL A 61 -2.28 4.22 14.00
N LYS A 62 -1.06 4.27 13.45
CA LYS A 62 -0.58 5.25 12.48
C LYS A 62 -0.50 4.51 11.14
N GLU A 63 -1.13 5.03 10.11
CA GLU A 63 -1.18 4.38 8.80
C GLU A 63 -1.06 5.40 7.68
N GLY A 64 -0.83 4.94 6.46
CA GLY A 64 -0.97 5.79 5.29
C GLY A 64 -0.52 5.10 4.01
N PHE A 65 -1.13 5.50 2.91
CA PHE A 65 -0.68 5.18 1.56
C PHE A 65 -0.04 6.41 0.91
N THR A 66 1.17 6.25 0.37
CA THR A 66 1.92 7.37 -0.19
C THR A 66 1.39 7.77 -1.56
N THR A 67 1.45 9.06 -1.85
CA THR A 67 1.39 9.56 -3.23
C THR A 67 2.78 9.52 -3.88
N ARG A 68 2.89 9.93 -5.15
CA ARG A 68 4.21 10.16 -5.78
C ARG A 68 4.80 11.55 -5.44
N LEU A 69 4.13 12.35 -4.62
CA LEU A 69 4.49 13.74 -4.32
C LEU A 69 5.23 13.85 -2.98
N GLY A 70 5.89 14.98 -2.76
CA GLY A 70 6.56 15.30 -1.49
C GLY A 70 7.97 14.71 -1.32
N GLY A 71 8.51 14.03 -2.33
CA GLY A 71 9.86 13.46 -2.28
C GLY A 71 10.94 14.31 -2.95
N VAL A 72 12.09 13.71 -3.25
CA VAL A 72 13.27 14.35 -3.88
C VAL A 72 13.81 13.63 -5.12
N SER A 73 13.23 12.48 -5.47
CA SER A 73 13.61 11.74 -6.67
C SER A 73 13.27 12.53 -7.94
N GLU A 74 13.93 12.20 -9.05
CA GLU A 74 13.81 12.93 -10.32
C GLU A 74 13.34 12.03 -11.48
N GLY A 75 13.02 12.65 -12.62
CA GLY A 75 12.65 11.94 -13.85
C GLY A 75 11.44 11.00 -13.66
N ILE A 76 11.58 9.74 -14.05
CA ILE A 76 10.51 8.73 -13.94
C ILE A 76 10.20 8.32 -12.48
N PHE A 77 11.08 8.70 -11.54
CA PHE A 77 10.94 8.47 -10.10
C PHE A 77 10.41 9.70 -9.36
N SER A 78 10.21 10.81 -10.08
CA SER A 78 9.72 12.06 -9.52
C SER A 78 8.36 11.87 -8.82
N THR A 79 8.20 12.18 -7.53
CA THR A 79 9.22 12.69 -6.57
C THR A 79 9.43 11.78 -5.37
N MET A 80 8.41 11.05 -4.91
CA MET A 80 8.47 10.15 -3.75
C MET A 80 8.59 8.69 -4.19
N ASN A 81 9.70 8.32 -4.82
CA ASN A 81 9.97 6.90 -5.08
C ASN A 81 10.50 6.21 -3.81
N LEU A 82 9.92 5.05 -3.50
CA LEU A 82 10.27 4.25 -2.33
C LEU A 82 11.05 2.98 -2.67
N SER A 83 11.48 2.80 -3.92
CA SER A 83 12.22 1.61 -4.36
C SER A 83 13.71 1.84 -4.53
N PHE A 84 14.51 1.04 -3.82
CA PHE A 84 15.96 0.92 -4.00
C PHE A 84 16.38 0.13 -5.25
N THR A 85 15.47 -0.66 -5.85
CA THR A 85 15.83 -1.64 -6.90
C THR A 85 15.41 -1.21 -8.31
N ARG A 86 14.79 -0.04 -8.45
CA ARG A 86 14.33 0.49 -9.75
C ARG A 86 15.37 1.34 -10.49
N GLY A 87 16.54 1.52 -9.90
CA GLY A 87 17.64 2.32 -10.48
C GLY A 87 17.55 3.82 -10.18
N ASP A 88 16.85 4.19 -9.10
CA ASP A 88 16.87 5.55 -8.56
C ASP A 88 18.14 5.77 -7.72
N GLU A 89 18.43 7.03 -7.39
CA GLU A 89 19.54 7.39 -6.51
C GLU A 89 19.21 7.01 -5.05
N GLU A 90 20.12 6.29 -4.40
CA GLU A 90 19.86 5.68 -3.10
C GLU A 90 19.59 6.73 -2.01
N GLU A 91 20.35 7.83 -1.97
CA GLU A 91 20.13 8.90 -0.98
C GLU A 91 18.79 9.62 -1.19
N ALA A 92 18.33 9.78 -2.44
CA ALA A 92 17.01 10.30 -2.74
C ALA A 92 15.91 9.40 -2.16
N VAL A 93 16.03 8.08 -2.34
CA VAL A 93 15.10 7.11 -1.74
C VAL A 93 15.17 7.16 -0.21
N ARG A 94 16.36 7.22 0.40
CA ARG A 94 16.52 7.35 1.85
C ARG A 94 15.89 8.62 2.39
N GLU A 95 16.06 9.75 1.70
CA GLU A 95 15.42 11.02 2.04
C GLU A 95 13.90 10.95 1.92
N ASN A 96 13.35 10.28 0.90
CA ASN A 96 11.91 10.05 0.80
C ASN A 96 11.38 9.28 2.03
N TYR A 97 12.11 8.27 2.52
CA TYR A 97 11.75 7.58 3.76
C TYR A 97 11.88 8.46 5.01
N ARG A 98 12.86 9.37 5.10
CA ARG A 98 12.96 10.33 6.22
C ARG A 98 11.76 11.27 6.27
N ARG A 99 11.32 11.76 5.11
CA ARG A 99 10.12 12.59 4.98
C ARG A 99 8.86 11.82 5.35
N LEU A 100 8.74 10.59 4.85
CA LEU A 100 7.62 9.72 5.18
C LEU A 100 7.56 9.41 6.68
N ALA A 101 8.69 9.06 7.30
CA ALA A 101 8.77 8.80 8.73
C ALA A 101 8.30 10.02 9.55
N SER A 102 8.74 11.22 9.16
CA SER A 102 8.28 12.46 9.79
C SER A 102 6.81 12.77 9.54
N ALA A 103 6.25 12.41 8.38
CA ALA A 103 4.82 12.62 8.06
C ALA A 103 3.92 11.67 8.85
N LEU A 104 4.31 10.40 8.98
CA LEU A 104 3.58 9.41 9.76
C LEU A 104 3.82 9.52 11.28
N ASP A 105 4.74 10.39 11.71
CA ASP A 105 5.22 10.48 13.10
C ASP A 105 5.74 9.13 13.61
N VAL A 106 6.60 8.46 12.83
CA VAL A 106 7.19 7.16 13.18
C VAL A 106 8.72 7.20 13.13
N ASP A 107 9.36 6.27 13.82
CA ASP A 107 10.82 6.16 13.84
C ASP A 107 11.34 5.60 12.50
N TYR A 108 12.30 6.32 11.90
CA TYR A 108 12.95 5.91 10.64
C TYR A 108 13.58 4.51 10.71
N ASP A 109 14.10 4.11 11.87
CA ASP A 109 14.77 2.83 12.06
C ASP A 109 13.79 1.67 12.34
N LYS A 110 12.48 1.92 12.37
CA LYS A 110 11.45 0.93 12.71
C LYS A 110 10.67 0.39 11.51
N PHE A 111 11.02 0.82 10.30
CA PHE A 111 10.44 0.25 9.08
C PHE A 111 10.88 -1.20 8.89
N VAL A 112 9.93 -2.04 8.45
CA VAL A 112 10.13 -3.44 8.15
C VAL A 112 9.53 -3.75 6.79
N PHE A 113 10.38 -4.08 5.82
CA PHE A 113 9.98 -4.25 4.42
C PHE A 113 9.67 -5.71 4.07
N THR A 114 8.65 -5.90 3.24
CA THR A 114 8.40 -7.15 2.52
C THR A 114 9.41 -7.42 1.39
N ASP A 115 9.52 -8.67 0.95
CA ASP A 115 10.17 -9.09 -0.30
C ASP A 115 9.10 -9.69 -1.23
N GLN A 116 8.36 -8.82 -1.91
CA GLN A 116 7.14 -9.18 -2.62
C GLN A 116 7.42 -9.92 -3.92
N THR A 117 6.94 -11.15 -3.99
CA THR A 117 7.10 -12.11 -5.10
C THR A 117 5.75 -12.57 -5.65
N HIS A 118 4.64 -11.99 -5.15
CA HIS A 118 3.26 -12.31 -5.52
C HIS A 118 2.80 -13.70 -5.04
N THR A 119 3.29 -14.12 -3.86
CA THR A 119 2.79 -15.30 -3.15
C THR A 119 1.77 -14.89 -2.08
N THR A 120 1.41 -15.81 -1.19
CA THR A 120 0.54 -15.56 -0.03
C THR A 120 1.24 -15.78 1.31
N ASN A 121 2.56 -15.69 1.31
CA ASN A 121 3.37 -15.88 2.51
C ASN A 121 3.26 -14.67 3.42
N VAL A 122 2.89 -14.94 4.68
CA VAL A 122 2.72 -13.93 5.74
C VAL A 122 3.74 -14.19 6.84
N ARG A 123 4.52 -13.16 7.20
CA ARG A 123 5.53 -13.24 8.24
C ARG A 123 5.11 -12.45 9.48
N LYS A 124 5.19 -13.08 10.66
CA LYS A 124 5.17 -12.35 11.93
C LYS A 124 6.51 -11.65 12.13
N VAL A 125 6.47 -10.36 12.39
CA VAL A 125 7.66 -9.55 12.66
C VAL A 125 7.67 -9.04 14.08
N THR A 126 8.87 -8.91 14.64
CA THR A 126 9.14 -8.55 16.03
C THR A 126 10.13 -7.39 16.09
N ALA A 127 10.45 -6.92 17.30
CA ALA A 127 11.41 -5.83 17.48
C ALA A 127 12.80 -6.11 16.87
N GLU A 128 13.19 -7.38 16.72
CA GLU A 128 14.45 -7.79 16.10
C GLU A 128 14.50 -7.52 14.59
N ASP A 129 13.35 -7.42 13.94
CA ASP A 129 13.21 -7.18 12.51
C ASP A 129 13.27 -5.68 12.15
N ALA A 130 13.35 -4.80 13.15
CA ALA A 130 13.42 -3.36 12.94
C ALA A 130 14.58 -2.97 11.99
N GLY A 131 14.26 -2.17 10.98
CA GLY A 131 15.20 -1.68 9.98
C GLY A 131 15.38 -2.60 8.77
N ASN A 132 14.76 -3.79 8.75
CA ASN A 132 14.85 -4.75 7.64
C ASN A 132 14.46 -4.12 6.30
N GLY A 133 15.44 -4.01 5.40
CA GLY A 133 15.29 -3.46 4.04
C GLY A 133 15.47 -1.95 3.91
N LEU A 134 15.57 -1.20 5.02
CA LEU A 134 15.82 0.25 5.01
C LEU A 134 17.19 0.60 5.59
N THR A 135 17.37 0.38 6.89
CA THR A 135 18.62 0.69 7.62
C THR A 135 19.50 -0.53 7.82
N ARG A 136 18.96 -1.72 7.56
CA ARG A 136 19.65 -2.99 7.48
C ARG A 136 19.34 -3.67 6.14
N GLU A 137 20.19 -4.60 5.76
CA GLU A 137 19.92 -5.47 4.62
C GLU A 137 18.59 -6.21 4.81
N ARG A 138 17.89 -6.47 3.71
CA ARG A 138 16.64 -7.23 3.75
C ARG A 138 16.95 -8.71 3.88
N GLU A 139 16.59 -9.29 5.02
CA GLU A 139 16.78 -10.72 5.33
C GLU A 139 15.58 -11.56 4.89
N PHE A 140 14.45 -10.92 4.57
CA PHE A 140 13.23 -11.61 4.16
C PHE A 140 13.29 -11.99 2.69
N HIS A 141 12.72 -13.15 2.39
CA HIS A 141 12.52 -13.66 1.05
C HIS A 141 11.07 -14.10 0.89
N ASP A 142 10.51 -13.89 -0.31
CA ASP A 142 9.21 -14.46 -0.69
C ASP A 142 8.11 -14.16 0.36
N THR A 143 7.98 -12.89 0.73
CA THR A 143 7.07 -12.44 1.80
C THR A 143 6.22 -11.28 1.27
N ASP A 144 4.92 -11.51 1.10
CA ASP A 144 3.97 -10.54 0.58
C ASP A 144 3.07 -9.94 1.68
N GLY A 145 3.05 -10.53 2.88
CA GLY A 145 2.34 -9.97 4.04
C GLY A 145 3.17 -9.96 5.31
N LEU A 146 2.95 -8.97 6.16
CA LEU A 146 3.53 -8.86 7.50
C LEU A 146 2.43 -8.74 8.54
N ILE A 147 2.67 -9.26 9.74
CA ILE A 147 1.80 -9.08 10.91
C ILE A 147 2.64 -8.80 12.16
N THR A 148 2.13 -8.01 13.10
CA THR A 148 2.80 -7.74 14.38
C THR A 148 1.81 -7.28 15.47
N ASP A 149 2.13 -7.56 16.72
CA ASP A 149 1.54 -7.00 17.94
C ASP A 149 2.53 -6.07 18.67
N VAL A 150 3.67 -5.73 18.05
CA VAL A 150 4.72 -4.90 18.64
C VAL A 150 4.51 -3.43 18.28
N PRO A 151 4.27 -2.54 19.28
CA PRO A 151 4.16 -1.10 19.04
C PRO A 151 5.41 -0.50 18.40
N GLY A 152 5.20 0.49 17.54
CA GLY A 152 6.24 1.28 16.88
C GLY A 152 6.88 0.64 15.64
N LEU A 153 6.64 -0.64 15.35
CA LEU A 153 7.09 -1.25 14.09
C LEU A 153 6.22 -0.81 12.92
N VAL A 154 6.86 -0.38 11.82
CA VAL A 154 6.17 0.12 10.64
C VAL A 154 6.18 -0.96 9.55
N LEU A 155 5.06 -1.70 9.45
CA LEU A 155 4.86 -2.67 8.37
C LEU A 155 4.84 -1.92 7.04
N SER A 156 5.63 -2.39 6.06
CA SER A 156 5.82 -1.69 4.79
C SER A 156 5.67 -2.62 3.59
N THR A 157 4.74 -2.28 2.70
CA THR A 157 4.51 -2.99 1.42
C THR A 157 4.48 -2.00 0.26
N PHE A 158 4.80 -2.43 -0.96
CA PHE A 158 5.09 -1.55 -2.10
C PHE A 158 4.27 -1.84 -3.34
N TYR A 159 3.92 -0.79 -4.08
CA TYR A 159 2.90 -0.87 -5.13
C TYR A 159 3.26 -0.06 -6.37
N ALA A 160 2.77 -0.54 -7.51
CA ALA A 160 2.12 0.29 -8.51
C ALA A 160 1.14 -0.60 -9.25
N ASP A 161 -0.14 -0.38 -8.99
CA ASP A 161 -1.32 -1.10 -9.50
C ASP A 161 -1.81 -2.31 -8.68
N CYS A 162 -0.96 -3.04 -7.95
CA CYS A 162 -1.43 -4.14 -7.09
C CYS A 162 -2.17 -3.61 -5.85
N VAL A 163 -2.97 -4.45 -5.18
CA VAL A 163 -3.90 -4.04 -4.11
C VAL A 163 -3.24 -4.09 -2.74
N PRO A 164 -3.16 -2.98 -1.99
CA PRO A 164 -2.81 -2.99 -0.58
C PRO A 164 -3.99 -3.44 0.27
N LEU A 165 -3.74 -4.36 1.22
CA LEU A 165 -4.74 -4.82 2.18
C LEU A 165 -4.24 -4.54 3.60
N TYR A 166 -4.99 -3.72 4.34
CA TYR A 166 -4.72 -3.35 5.72
C TYR A 166 -5.63 -4.13 6.66
N PHE A 167 -5.11 -4.51 7.82
CA PHE A 167 -5.83 -5.24 8.85
C PHE A 167 -5.47 -4.68 10.22
N VAL A 168 -6.47 -4.29 11.00
CA VAL A 168 -6.31 -3.82 12.38
C VAL A 168 -7.21 -4.64 13.28
N ASP A 169 -6.61 -5.28 14.28
CA ASP A 169 -7.31 -5.95 15.36
C ASP A 169 -7.32 -5.04 16.60
N PRO A 170 -8.42 -4.32 16.87
CA PRO A 170 -8.52 -3.45 18.03
C PRO A 170 -8.67 -4.21 19.36
N VAL A 171 -9.01 -5.50 19.33
CA VAL A 171 -9.24 -6.31 20.54
C VAL A 171 -7.92 -6.86 21.07
N HIS A 172 -7.07 -7.36 20.19
CA HIS A 172 -5.78 -7.96 20.54
C HIS A 172 -4.59 -7.01 20.34
N CYS A 173 -4.83 -5.77 19.88
CA CYS A 173 -3.80 -4.79 19.55
C CYS A 173 -2.76 -5.36 18.57
N ALA A 174 -3.23 -5.93 17.47
CA ALA A 174 -2.39 -6.51 16.43
C ALA A 174 -2.74 -5.90 15.07
N ILE A 175 -1.76 -5.86 14.17
CA ILE A 175 -1.91 -5.32 12.83
C ILE A 175 -1.36 -6.27 11.78
N GLY A 176 -1.90 -6.17 10.57
CA GLY A 176 -1.44 -6.87 9.39
C GLY A 176 -1.46 -5.97 8.17
N LEU A 177 -0.49 -6.15 7.27
CA LEU A 177 -0.40 -5.44 6.01
C LEU A 177 0.09 -6.39 4.92
N SER A 178 -0.64 -6.48 3.81
CA SER A 178 -0.28 -7.38 2.72
C SER A 178 -0.48 -6.81 1.32
N HIS A 179 0.40 -7.23 0.42
CA HIS A 179 0.35 -6.98 -1.00
C HIS A 179 -0.44 -8.06 -1.74
N SER A 180 -1.49 -7.67 -2.44
CA SER A 180 -2.35 -8.57 -3.22
C SER A 180 -2.36 -8.15 -4.69
N GLY A 181 -1.38 -8.65 -5.46
CA GLY A 181 -1.47 -8.67 -6.92
C GLY A 181 -2.48 -9.73 -7.40
N TRP A 182 -2.71 -9.87 -8.70
CA TRP A 182 -3.72 -10.82 -9.21
C TRP A 182 -3.50 -12.26 -8.73
N ARG A 183 -2.24 -12.72 -8.64
CA ARG A 183 -1.90 -14.05 -8.09
C ARG A 183 -2.20 -14.15 -6.60
N GLY A 184 -1.93 -13.10 -5.83
CA GLY A 184 -2.26 -13.02 -4.42
C GLY A 184 -3.78 -13.08 -4.21
N THR A 185 -4.54 -12.36 -5.04
CA THR A 185 -6.01 -12.36 -4.99
C THR A 185 -6.59 -13.76 -5.28
N VAL A 186 -6.15 -14.42 -6.35
CA VAL A 186 -6.57 -15.80 -6.70
C VAL A 186 -6.27 -16.76 -5.56
N ASN A 187 -5.09 -16.64 -4.94
CA ASN A 187 -4.67 -17.47 -3.80
C ASN A 187 -5.18 -16.96 -2.44
N ARG A 188 -6.10 -15.99 -2.43
CA ARG A 188 -6.76 -15.41 -1.25
C ARG A 188 -5.80 -14.82 -0.21
N MET A 189 -4.87 -13.95 -0.63
CA MET A 189 -3.91 -13.23 0.24
C MET A 189 -4.56 -12.66 1.51
N GLY A 190 -5.71 -11.97 1.38
CA GLY A 190 -6.39 -11.38 2.55
C GLY A 190 -6.83 -12.42 3.58
N LYS A 191 -7.31 -13.58 3.13
CA LYS A 191 -7.63 -14.72 4.01
C LYS A 191 -6.37 -15.28 4.67
N ALA A 192 -5.28 -15.44 3.92
CA ALA A 192 -4.00 -15.91 4.47
C ALA A 192 -3.47 -14.98 5.57
N THR A 193 -3.58 -13.66 5.41
CA THR A 193 -3.24 -12.67 6.44
C THR A 193 -4.10 -12.83 7.69
N ILE A 194 -5.43 -12.94 7.53
CA ILE A 194 -6.36 -13.13 8.65
C ILE A 194 -6.08 -14.44 9.40
N GLU A 195 -5.84 -15.54 8.68
CA GLU A 195 -5.50 -16.83 9.28
C GLU A 195 -4.18 -16.77 10.06
N ALA A 196 -3.19 -16.02 9.56
CA ALA A 196 -1.95 -15.78 10.29
C ALA A 196 -2.19 -14.93 11.55
N MET A 197 -2.96 -13.85 11.48
CA MET A 197 -3.32 -13.05 12.67
C MET A 197 -4.08 -13.88 13.70
N ARG A 198 -5.05 -14.69 13.27
CA ARG A 198 -5.79 -15.62 14.14
C ARG A 198 -4.86 -16.61 14.83
N ARG A 199 -3.91 -17.19 14.10
CA ARG A 199 -2.95 -18.17 14.65
C ARG A 199 -2.02 -17.52 15.69
N GLU A 200 -1.51 -16.33 15.42
CA GLU A 200 -0.49 -15.69 16.26
C GLU A 200 -1.06 -14.90 17.44
N TYR A 201 -2.25 -14.32 17.29
CA TYR A 201 -2.82 -13.35 18.26
C TYR A 201 -4.22 -13.72 18.75
N GLY A 202 -4.87 -14.72 18.14
CA GLY A 202 -6.27 -15.04 18.46
C GLY A 202 -7.30 -14.15 17.76
N SER A 203 -6.86 -13.32 16.81
CA SER A 203 -7.72 -12.41 16.05
C SER A 203 -8.95 -13.08 15.46
N ARG A 204 -10.09 -12.38 15.56
CA ARG A 204 -11.37 -12.83 15.00
C ARG A 204 -11.74 -11.96 13.81
N PRO A 205 -12.03 -12.55 12.62
CA PRO A 205 -12.35 -11.79 11.41
C PRO A 205 -13.44 -10.72 11.60
N GLU A 206 -14.49 -11.05 12.36
CA GLU A 206 -15.62 -10.17 12.66
C GLU A 206 -15.24 -8.95 13.51
N GLU A 207 -14.10 -9.00 14.22
CA GLU A 207 -13.57 -7.92 15.05
C GLU A 207 -12.56 -7.04 14.32
N LEU A 208 -12.02 -7.50 13.19
CA LEU A 208 -11.03 -6.75 12.40
C LEU A 208 -11.63 -5.48 11.79
N ARG A 209 -10.78 -4.49 11.55
CA ARG A 209 -11.04 -3.38 10.62
C ARG A 209 -10.07 -3.50 9.46
N CYS A 210 -10.61 -3.51 8.25
CA CYS A 210 -9.85 -3.75 7.04
C CYS A 210 -10.01 -2.58 6.06
N ALA A 211 -8.95 -2.35 5.28
CA ALA A 211 -9.03 -1.43 4.15
C ALA A 211 -8.41 -2.03 2.89
N ILE A 212 -9.04 -1.78 1.75
CA ILE A 212 -8.56 -2.11 0.40
C ILE A 212 -8.07 -0.80 -0.23
N GLY A 213 -6.75 -0.68 -0.39
CA GLY A 213 -6.12 0.59 -0.73
C GLY A 213 -5.99 0.90 -2.23
N PRO A 214 -5.55 2.13 -2.57
CA PRO A 214 -5.39 2.60 -3.95
C PRO A 214 -4.59 1.63 -4.82
N SER A 215 -5.20 1.24 -5.93
CA SER A 215 -4.64 0.27 -6.86
C SER A 215 -5.33 0.41 -8.23
N ILE A 216 -5.11 -0.50 -9.18
CA ILE A 216 -5.73 -0.34 -10.50
C ILE A 216 -7.21 -0.75 -10.47
N CYS A 217 -8.08 0.09 -11.03
CA CYS A 217 -9.52 -0.20 -11.13
C CYS A 217 -9.84 -1.11 -12.33
N GLN A 218 -11.05 -1.70 -12.32
CA GLN A 218 -11.55 -2.58 -13.38
C GLN A 218 -11.45 -1.94 -14.77
N ASP A 219 -11.86 -0.67 -14.92
CA ASP A 219 -11.83 0.04 -16.20
C ASP A 219 -10.43 0.07 -16.84
N CYS A 220 -9.38 0.15 -16.02
CA CYS A 220 -8.00 0.26 -16.46
C CYS A 220 -7.27 -1.09 -16.50
N TYR A 221 -7.83 -2.15 -15.90
CA TYR A 221 -7.17 -3.43 -15.74
C TYR A 221 -7.68 -4.49 -16.70
N GLU A 222 -7.16 -4.39 -17.93
CA GLU A 222 -7.35 -5.44 -18.93
C GLU A 222 -6.37 -6.60 -18.70
N VAL A 223 -6.91 -7.82 -18.60
CA VAL A 223 -6.18 -9.09 -18.44
C VAL A 223 -6.50 -10.06 -19.58
N SER A 224 -5.63 -11.03 -19.78
CA SER A 224 -5.79 -12.09 -20.78
C SER A 224 -6.77 -13.17 -20.30
N GLY A 225 -7.25 -14.00 -21.24
CA GLY A 225 -8.23 -15.05 -20.94
C GLY A 225 -7.72 -16.13 -19.98
N ASP A 226 -6.41 -16.43 -19.96
CA ASP A 226 -5.80 -17.35 -19.00
C ASP A 226 -5.90 -16.82 -17.56
N VAL A 227 -5.68 -15.52 -17.35
CA VAL A 227 -5.88 -14.89 -16.03
C VAL A 227 -7.35 -14.93 -15.65
N ALA A 228 -8.27 -14.63 -16.58
CA ALA A 228 -9.70 -14.67 -16.31
C ALA A 228 -10.17 -16.06 -15.86
N VAL A 229 -9.71 -17.14 -16.50
CA VAL A 229 -10.03 -18.53 -16.13
C VAL A 229 -9.59 -18.86 -14.69
N GLU A 230 -8.44 -18.36 -14.24
CA GLU A 230 -8.01 -18.56 -12.85
C GLU A 230 -8.94 -17.87 -11.85
N PHE A 231 -9.46 -16.68 -12.19
CA PHE A 231 -10.46 -15.98 -11.38
C PHE A 231 -11.83 -16.66 -11.42
N GLU A 232 -12.29 -17.13 -12.59
CA GLU A 232 -13.56 -17.87 -12.69
C GLU A 232 -13.55 -19.11 -11.78
N ARG A 233 -12.43 -19.84 -11.75
CA ARG A 233 -12.26 -21.00 -10.87
C ARG A 233 -12.20 -20.62 -9.38
N ALA A 234 -11.42 -19.60 -9.04
CA ALA A 234 -11.20 -19.21 -7.64
C ALA A 234 -12.39 -18.46 -7.01
N PHE A 235 -13.26 -17.88 -7.85
CA PHE A 235 -14.43 -17.09 -7.45
C PHE A 235 -15.71 -17.66 -8.04
N ALA A 236 -15.82 -19.00 -8.07
CA ALA A 236 -16.98 -19.69 -8.60
C ALA A 236 -18.28 -19.19 -7.94
N GLY A 237 -19.23 -18.70 -8.74
CA GLY A 237 -20.47 -18.05 -8.28
C GLY A 237 -20.42 -16.53 -8.16
N HIS A 238 -19.25 -15.91 -8.30
CA HIS A 238 -19.03 -14.45 -8.23
C HIS A 238 -18.35 -13.91 -9.51
N GLU A 239 -18.17 -14.73 -10.54
CA GLU A 239 -17.37 -14.41 -11.73
C GLU A 239 -17.88 -13.14 -12.43
N HIS A 240 -19.21 -13.01 -12.56
CA HIS A 240 -19.86 -11.86 -13.18
C HIS A 240 -19.75 -10.57 -12.38
N GLU A 241 -19.38 -10.64 -11.09
CA GLU A 241 -19.15 -9.45 -10.26
C GLU A 241 -17.75 -8.87 -10.47
N ILE A 242 -16.79 -9.69 -10.90
CA ILE A 242 -15.38 -9.32 -10.97
C ILE A 242 -14.82 -9.27 -12.39
N LEU A 243 -15.46 -9.94 -13.35
CA LEU A 243 -14.99 -10.05 -14.74
C LEU A 243 -16.01 -9.49 -15.73
N ILE A 244 -15.54 -8.61 -16.61
CA ILE A 244 -16.29 -8.14 -17.79
C ILE A 244 -15.55 -8.61 -19.04
N ALA A 245 -16.19 -9.48 -19.81
CA ALA A 245 -15.65 -9.95 -21.09
C ALA A 245 -15.64 -8.83 -22.14
N LYS A 246 -14.58 -8.75 -22.93
CA LYS A 246 -14.45 -7.84 -24.07
C LYS A 246 -14.49 -8.60 -25.39
N GLU A 247 -14.89 -7.92 -26.46
CA GLU A 247 -14.99 -8.49 -27.81
C GLU A 247 -13.65 -9.04 -28.35
N ASN A 248 -12.52 -8.55 -27.83
CA ASN A 248 -11.18 -8.97 -28.23
C ASN A 248 -10.66 -10.22 -27.51
N GLY A 249 -11.52 -10.94 -26.77
CA GLY A 249 -11.16 -12.14 -26.01
C GLY A 249 -10.38 -11.88 -24.72
N LYS A 250 -10.30 -10.61 -24.30
CA LYS A 250 -9.73 -10.19 -23.02
C LYS A 250 -10.83 -9.82 -22.03
N TYR A 251 -10.43 -9.56 -20.80
CA TYR A 251 -11.36 -9.23 -19.71
C TYR A 251 -10.92 -7.98 -18.98
N GLN A 252 -11.88 -7.22 -18.46
CA GLN A 252 -11.63 -6.24 -17.41
C GLN A 252 -11.86 -6.91 -16.06
N LEU A 253 -10.88 -6.81 -15.18
CA LEU A 253 -10.87 -7.51 -13.89
C LEU A 253 -10.93 -6.50 -12.73
N ASP A 254 -11.91 -6.67 -11.85
CA ASP A 254 -12.04 -5.89 -10.63
C ASP A 254 -11.33 -6.57 -9.46
N LEU A 255 -10.11 -6.11 -9.17
CA LEU A 255 -9.34 -6.59 -8.04
C LEU A 255 -9.86 -6.05 -6.69
N TRP A 256 -10.58 -4.92 -6.66
CA TRP A 256 -11.16 -4.39 -5.43
C TRP A 256 -12.31 -5.28 -4.98
N LYS A 257 -13.25 -5.56 -5.89
CA LYS A 257 -14.38 -6.46 -5.64
C LYS A 257 -13.92 -7.88 -5.32
N ALA A 258 -12.92 -8.41 -6.04
CA ALA A 258 -12.38 -9.72 -5.75
C ALA A 258 -11.76 -9.80 -4.33
N ASN A 259 -10.98 -8.80 -3.90
CA ASN A 259 -10.46 -8.80 -2.52
C ASN A 259 -11.54 -8.53 -1.47
N GLU A 260 -12.58 -7.74 -1.76
CA GLU A 260 -13.75 -7.60 -0.88
C GLU A 260 -14.40 -8.96 -0.63
N ILE A 261 -14.69 -9.74 -1.68
CA ILE A 261 -15.25 -11.09 -1.56
C ILE A 261 -14.34 -11.98 -0.71
N VAL A 262 -13.01 -11.93 -0.90
CA VAL A 262 -12.05 -12.68 -0.08
C VAL A 262 -12.18 -12.34 1.42
N LEU A 263 -12.33 -11.06 1.76
CA LEU A 263 -12.46 -10.62 3.15
C LEU A 263 -13.81 -11.03 3.77
N LEU A 264 -14.89 -10.89 3.01
CA LEU A 264 -16.23 -11.31 3.43
C LEU A 264 -16.30 -12.83 3.67
N ASP A 265 -15.75 -13.63 2.75
CA ASP A 265 -15.65 -15.09 2.89
C ASP A 265 -14.81 -15.51 4.09
N ALA A 266 -13.81 -14.69 4.46
CA ALA A 266 -12.98 -14.92 5.64
C ALA A 266 -13.70 -14.55 6.96
N GLY A 267 -14.87 -13.91 6.89
CA GLY A 267 -15.72 -13.56 8.03
C GLY A 267 -15.62 -12.11 8.50
N VAL A 268 -14.93 -11.22 7.75
CA VAL A 268 -14.92 -9.79 8.07
C VAL A 268 -16.32 -9.22 7.80
N LEU A 269 -16.84 -8.41 8.72
CA LEU A 269 -18.15 -7.80 8.54
C LEU A 269 -18.10 -6.72 7.44
N PRO A 270 -19.14 -6.58 6.59
CA PRO A 270 -19.16 -5.57 5.53
C PRO A 270 -18.89 -4.14 6.04
N GLU A 271 -19.48 -3.76 7.18
CA GLU A 271 -19.29 -2.45 7.82
C GLU A 271 -17.87 -2.23 8.39
N HIS A 272 -17.03 -3.28 8.39
CA HIS A 272 -15.64 -3.24 8.83
C HIS A 272 -14.65 -3.25 7.67
N ILE A 273 -15.11 -2.99 6.44
CA ILE A 273 -14.26 -2.91 5.25
C ILE A 273 -14.42 -1.54 4.61
N GLU A 274 -13.32 -0.79 4.49
CA GLU A 274 -13.23 0.38 3.62
C GLU A 274 -12.61 -0.01 2.27
N ILE A 275 -13.18 0.49 1.18
CA ILE A 275 -12.69 0.23 -0.17
C ILE A 275 -12.37 1.56 -0.83
N THR A 276 -11.16 1.64 -1.39
CA THR A 276 -10.71 2.79 -2.17
C THR A 276 -11.64 3.09 -3.34
N ASP A 277 -11.77 4.36 -3.69
CA ASP A 277 -12.32 4.80 -4.99
C ASP A 277 -11.24 5.40 -5.91
N ILE A 278 -9.97 5.34 -5.50
CA ILE A 278 -8.83 5.95 -6.19
C ILE A 278 -8.08 4.90 -7.00
N CYS A 279 -8.01 5.13 -8.32
CA CYS A 279 -7.24 4.31 -9.25
C CYS A 279 -5.84 4.87 -9.51
N THR A 280 -4.80 4.05 -9.39
CA THR A 280 -3.40 4.41 -9.73
C THR A 280 -3.24 4.80 -11.20
N CYS A 281 -3.86 4.06 -12.12
CA CYS A 281 -3.79 4.32 -13.55
C CYS A 281 -4.59 5.56 -14.00
N CYS A 282 -5.68 5.91 -13.29
CA CYS A 282 -6.46 7.11 -13.60
C CYS A 282 -5.80 8.40 -13.12
N ASN A 283 -4.96 8.30 -12.09
CA ASN A 283 -4.32 9.43 -11.41
C ASN A 283 -2.77 9.40 -11.54
N PRO A 284 -2.19 9.29 -12.75
CA PRO A 284 -0.74 9.11 -12.92
C PRO A 284 0.10 10.32 -12.49
N ASP A 285 -0.50 11.50 -12.38
CA ASP A 285 0.15 12.71 -11.86
C ASP A 285 0.30 12.69 -10.33
N LEU A 286 -0.54 11.92 -9.64
CA LEU A 286 -0.57 11.82 -8.17
C LEU A 286 -0.04 10.47 -7.67
N LEU A 287 -0.09 9.42 -8.50
CA LEU A 287 0.28 8.05 -8.15
C LEU A 287 1.18 7.44 -9.23
N PHE A 288 2.14 6.60 -8.82
CA PHE A 288 2.83 5.73 -9.77
C PHE A 288 1.90 4.59 -10.22
N SER A 289 1.92 4.30 -11.52
CA SER A 289 1.20 3.16 -12.12
C SER A 289 2.12 2.45 -13.10
N HIS A 290 2.24 1.12 -12.98
CA HIS A 290 3.02 0.32 -13.92
C HIS A 290 2.34 0.28 -15.30
N ARG A 291 1.01 0.18 -15.32
CA ARG A 291 0.19 0.17 -16.52
C ARG A 291 0.26 1.51 -17.25
N ALA A 292 0.04 2.63 -16.54
CA ALA A 292 0.01 3.95 -17.18
C ALA A 292 1.38 4.37 -17.74
N SER A 293 2.48 3.97 -17.10
CA SER A 293 3.83 4.36 -17.51
C SER A 293 4.56 3.34 -18.38
N HIS A 294 3.90 2.23 -18.75
CA HIS A 294 4.52 1.10 -19.45
C HIS A 294 5.79 0.61 -18.74
N GLY A 295 5.74 0.52 -17.42
CA GLY A 295 6.81 0.03 -16.57
C GLY A 295 7.87 1.06 -16.14
N LYS A 296 7.84 2.30 -16.65
CA LYS A 296 8.81 3.36 -16.30
C LYS A 296 8.32 4.18 -15.09
N ARG A 297 8.54 3.67 -13.88
CA ARG A 297 7.95 4.25 -12.65
C ARG A 297 8.78 3.95 -11.39
N GLY A 298 8.58 4.77 -10.35
CA GLY A 298 8.94 4.47 -8.96
C GLY A 298 7.88 3.63 -8.22
N ASN A 299 8.09 3.32 -6.94
CA ASN A 299 7.10 2.61 -6.13
C ASN A 299 6.39 3.54 -5.15
N LEU A 300 5.07 3.33 -5.03
CA LEU A 300 4.26 3.78 -3.90
C LEU A 300 4.44 2.79 -2.73
N GLY A 301 4.01 3.16 -1.54
CA GLY A 301 4.01 2.28 -0.37
C GLY A 301 2.73 2.42 0.46
N ALA A 302 2.37 1.33 1.11
CA ALA A 302 1.41 1.27 2.19
C ALA A 302 2.16 1.04 3.50
N PHE A 303 1.73 1.73 4.56
CA PHE A 303 2.37 1.70 5.86
C PHE A 303 1.35 1.53 6.96
N LEU A 304 1.65 0.68 7.94
CA LEU A 304 0.80 0.46 9.11
C LEU A 304 1.66 0.21 10.34
N CYS A 305 1.40 0.97 11.40
CA CYS A 305 2.15 0.95 12.64
C CYS A 305 1.19 1.00 13.82
N LEU A 306 1.40 0.13 14.81
CA LEU A 306 0.70 0.17 16.08
C LEU A 306 1.33 1.26 16.97
N LYS A 307 0.52 2.13 17.57
CA LYS A 307 0.99 3.23 18.43
C LYS A 307 1.60 2.75 19.74
#